data_AF-A0A3M1LEC3-F1
#
_entry.id   AF-A0A3M1LEC3-F1
#
_cell.length_a   1.000
_cell.length_b   1.000
_cell.length_c   1.000
_cell.angle_alpha   90.00
_cell.angle_beta   90.00
_cell.angle_gamma   90.00
#
_symmetry.space_group_name_H-M   'P 1'
#
loop_
_entity.id
_entity.type
_entity.pdbx_description
1 polymer ?
#
loop_
_entity_poly.entity_id
_entity_poly.type
_entity_poly.pdbx_seq_one_letter_code
_entity_poly.pdbx_strand_id
1 'polypeptide(L)'
;MTSNDKHHKHPPLARPALGEFARQEWALLGTPCGEIQTLAARLIERLSPRWKLAYVDADHAAGETPNDSPLARAHLRYTDKIAFHRLDWQGNADRFHLRPLFRQVDAALVNGNHFPAQRQIVVIDPRKDESLQRKRERLTDVELLLLTPDGRR
;
A
#
# COMPACT_ATOMS: atom_id res chain seq x y z
N MET A 1 -30.06 -44.33 1.05
CA MET A 1 -28.92 -43.42 1.27
C MET A 1 -29.46 -42.00 1.24
N THR A 2 -29.75 -41.41 2.40
CA THR A 2 -30.28 -40.04 2.49
C THR A 2 -29.09 -39.08 2.44
N SER A 3 -28.96 -38.33 1.34
CA SER A 3 -27.95 -37.28 1.22
C SER A 3 -28.26 -36.19 2.26
N ASN A 4 -27.41 -36.06 3.26
CA ASN A 4 -27.51 -35.05 4.31
C ASN A 4 -26.91 -33.72 3.85
N ASP A 5 -27.26 -33.26 2.65
CA ASP A 5 -26.80 -31.96 2.17
C ASP A 5 -27.58 -30.87 2.88
N LYS A 6 -26.87 -30.05 3.65
CA LYS A 6 -27.43 -28.87 4.33
C LYS A 6 -28.07 -27.98 3.28
N HIS A 7 -29.39 -27.86 3.32
CA HIS A 7 -30.15 -27.00 2.42
C HIS A 7 -29.74 -25.53 2.64
N HIS A 8 -29.07 -24.94 1.64
CA HIS A 8 -28.77 -23.51 1.58
C HIS A 8 -29.75 -22.82 0.62
N LYS A 9 -30.59 -21.89 1.13
CA LYS A 9 -31.54 -21.11 0.30
C LYS A 9 -30.86 -20.30 -0.82
N HIS A 10 -29.63 -19.87 -0.58
CA HIS A 10 -28.82 -19.13 -1.55
C HIS A 10 -27.44 -19.76 -1.64
N PRO A 11 -26.83 -19.81 -2.85
CA PRO A 11 -25.45 -20.21 -3.01
C PRO A 11 -24.54 -19.38 -2.09
N PRO A 12 -23.62 -20.01 -1.34
CA PRO A 12 -22.68 -19.26 -0.53
C PRO A 12 -21.79 -18.39 -1.44
N LEU A 13 -21.89 -17.07 -1.29
CA LEU A 13 -21.02 -16.14 -1.99
C LEU A 13 -19.66 -16.10 -1.31
N ALA A 14 -18.61 -16.50 -2.03
CA ALA A 14 -17.25 -16.39 -1.54
C ALA A 14 -16.90 -14.91 -1.30
N ARG A 15 -16.33 -14.62 -0.14
CA ARG A 15 -15.80 -13.27 0.13
C ARG A 15 -14.65 -13.01 -0.84
N PRO A 16 -14.55 -11.80 -1.41
CA PRO A 16 -13.41 -11.47 -2.24
C PRO A 16 -12.10 -11.55 -1.44
N ALA A 17 -11.04 -12.06 -2.08
CA ALA A 17 -9.70 -11.95 -1.52
C ALA A 17 -9.30 -10.47 -1.48
N LEU A 18 -9.04 -9.95 -0.29
CA LEU A 18 -8.66 -8.55 -0.05
C LEU A 18 -7.33 -8.52 0.67
N GLY A 19 -6.47 -7.59 0.26
CA GLY A 19 -5.24 -7.24 0.97
C GLY A 19 -5.49 -6.31 2.15
N GLU A 20 -4.41 -5.64 2.57
CA GLU A 20 -4.49 -4.61 3.60
C GLU A 20 -5.14 -3.33 3.05
N PHE A 21 -4.76 -2.90 1.85
CA PHE A 21 -5.23 -1.69 1.20
C PHE A 21 -6.14 -1.97 0.01
N ALA A 22 -5.73 -2.86 -0.91
CA ALA A 22 -6.45 -3.12 -2.16
C ALA A 22 -6.51 -4.63 -2.50
N ARG A 23 -7.30 -4.97 -3.52
CA ARG A 23 -7.33 -6.35 -4.07
C ARG A 23 -6.00 -6.71 -4.72
N GLN A 24 -5.45 -5.77 -5.46
CA GLN A 24 -4.13 -5.87 -6.06
C GLN A 24 -3.25 -4.87 -5.31
N GLU A 25 -2.29 -5.36 -4.53
CA GLU A 25 -1.35 -4.52 -3.81
C GLU A 25 0.06 -5.09 -3.91
N TRP A 26 1.01 -4.18 -4.09
CA TRP A 26 2.41 -4.51 -4.38
C TRP A 26 3.32 -3.73 -3.45
N ALA A 27 4.00 -4.42 -2.55
CA ALA A 27 5.03 -3.84 -1.71
C ALA A 27 6.31 -3.68 -2.51
N LEU A 28 6.80 -2.45 -2.59
CA LEU A 28 8.14 -2.13 -3.08
C LEU A 28 9.09 -2.10 -1.89
N LEU A 29 10.10 -2.95 -1.86
CA LEU A 29 11.05 -3.00 -0.74
C LEU A 29 12.48 -3.31 -1.19
N GLY A 30 13.42 -3.19 -0.26
CA GLY A 30 14.82 -3.54 -0.50
C GLY A 30 15.70 -2.40 -1.01
N THR A 31 15.18 -1.18 -1.04
CA THR A 31 15.93 0.04 -1.38
C THR A 31 15.46 1.19 -0.46
N PRO A 32 16.21 2.31 -0.33
CA PRO A 32 15.77 3.46 0.48
C PRO A 32 14.39 4.02 0.10
N CYS A 33 13.67 4.63 1.05
CA CYS A 33 12.30 5.12 0.83
C CYS A 33 12.21 6.14 -0.33
N GLY A 34 13.22 7.00 -0.53
CA GLY A 34 13.24 7.93 -1.67
C GLY A 34 13.33 7.22 -3.04
N GLU A 35 14.00 6.07 -3.11
CA GLU A 35 14.08 5.25 -4.34
C GLU A 35 12.76 4.52 -4.59
N ILE A 36 12.11 4.04 -3.52
CA ILE A 36 10.76 3.46 -3.59
C ILE A 36 9.77 4.50 -4.12
N GLN A 37 9.79 5.72 -3.58
CA GLN A 37 8.93 6.82 -4.03
C GLN A 37 9.20 7.15 -5.51
N THR A 38 10.47 7.19 -5.92
CA THR A 38 10.86 7.43 -7.32
C THR A 38 10.35 6.32 -8.25
N LEU A 39 10.49 5.05 -7.84
CA LEU A 39 9.98 3.91 -8.60
C LEU A 39 8.46 3.95 -8.70
N ALA A 40 7.76 4.17 -7.59
CA ALA A 40 6.31 4.27 -7.56
C ALA A 40 5.79 5.41 -8.45
N ALA A 41 6.42 6.59 -8.40
CA ALA A 41 6.07 7.73 -9.24
C ALA A 41 6.19 7.38 -10.74
N ARG A 42 7.30 6.76 -11.15
CA ARG A 42 7.50 6.33 -12.55
C ARG A 42 6.48 5.28 -12.99
N LEU A 43 6.14 4.33 -12.12
CA LEU A 43 5.11 3.33 -12.42
C LEU A 43 3.75 3.99 -12.59
N ILE A 44 3.38 4.91 -11.71
CA ILE A 44 2.10 5.64 -11.77
C ILE A 44 2.02 6.49 -13.03
N GLU A 45 3.07 7.23 -13.37
CA GLU A 45 3.14 8.01 -14.61
C GLU A 45 2.86 7.14 -15.85
N ARG A 46 3.45 5.93 -15.91
CA ARG A 46 3.31 5.03 -17.07
C ARG A 46 2.00 4.25 -17.11
N LEU A 47 1.42 3.93 -15.96
CA LEU A 47 0.27 3.02 -15.86
C LEU A 47 -1.06 3.75 -15.65
N SER A 48 -1.04 4.98 -15.13
CA SER A 48 -2.23 5.80 -14.89
C SER A 48 -3.12 6.07 -16.11
N PRO A 49 -2.62 6.08 -17.38
CA PRO A 49 -3.51 6.20 -18.54
C PRO A 49 -4.52 5.04 -18.68
N ARG A 50 -4.24 3.89 -18.06
CA ARG A 50 -5.10 2.69 -18.14
C ARG A 50 -5.68 2.26 -16.80
N TRP A 51 -4.95 2.46 -15.69
CA TRP A 51 -5.31 1.91 -14.38
C TRP A 51 -5.33 3.00 -13.31
N LYS A 52 -6.33 2.94 -12.42
CA LYS A 52 -6.43 3.80 -11.24
C LYS A 52 -5.51 3.25 -10.15
N LEU A 53 -4.37 3.91 -9.95
CA LEU A 53 -3.37 3.47 -8.98
C LEU A 53 -3.42 4.30 -7.71
N ALA A 54 -3.26 3.63 -6.56
CA ALA A 54 -2.97 4.28 -5.29
C ALA A 54 -1.49 4.14 -4.94
N TYR A 55 -0.98 5.09 -4.17
CA TYR A 55 0.31 4.98 -3.49
C TYR A 55 0.09 5.03 -1.97
N VAL A 56 0.78 4.16 -1.24
CA VAL A 56 0.70 4.04 0.22
C VAL A 56 2.08 4.18 0.82
N ASP A 57 2.25 5.12 1.74
CA ASP A 57 3.51 5.38 2.43
C ASP A 57 3.24 5.89 3.85
N ALA A 58 4.25 5.77 4.72
CA ALA A 58 4.27 6.45 6.00
C ALA A 58 5.28 7.59 5.88
N ASP A 59 4.85 8.80 6.24
CA ASP A 59 5.80 9.90 6.35
C ASP A 59 6.50 9.85 7.71
N HIS A 60 7.83 9.95 7.68
CA HIS A 60 8.67 10.07 8.88
C HIS A 60 9.26 11.47 9.04
N ALA A 61 8.76 12.46 8.30
CA ALA A 61 9.21 13.84 8.44
C ALA A 61 8.85 14.45 9.80
N ALA A 62 9.89 14.72 10.59
CA ALA A 62 9.90 15.63 11.74
C ALA A 62 9.75 17.11 11.29
N GLY A 63 8.73 17.41 10.46
CA GLY A 63 8.67 18.66 9.71
C GLY A 63 7.28 19.18 9.36
N GLU A 64 6.20 18.50 9.74
CA GLU A 64 4.91 19.21 9.79
C GLU A 64 4.98 20.21 10.95
N THR A 65 5.14 21.49 10.63
CA THR A 65 4.83 22.56 11.58
C THR A 65 3.41 22.32 12.08
N PRO A 66 3.20 22.16 13.39
CA PRO A 66 1.87 22.00 13.95
C PRO A 66 0.98 23.10 13.40
N ASN A 67 -0.12 22.71 12.75
CA ASN A 67 -1.08 23.70 12.29
C ASN A 67 -1.81 24.19 13.55
N ASP A 68 -1.45 25.38 14.03
CA ASP A 68 -2.00 25.99 15.24
C ASP A 68 -3.48 26.42 15.09
N SER A 69 -4.09 26.20 13.91
CA SER A 69 -5.52 26.37 13.75
C SER A 69 -6.30 25.44 14.69
N PRO A 70 -7.33 25.93 15.41
CA PRO A 70 -8.25 25.07 16.16
C PRO A 70 -8.89 23.97 15.31
N LEU A 71 -9.02 24.19 13.99
CA LEU A 71 -9.53 23.20 13.04
C LEU A 71 -8.61 21.99 12.85
N ALA A 72 -7.31 22.10 13.18
CA ALA A 72 -6.40 20.95 13.20
C ALA A 72 -6.74 19.95 14.32
N ARG A 73 -7.48 20.40 15.34
CA ARG A 73 -7.98 19.55 16.43
C ARG A 73 -9.28 18.84 16.09
N ALA A 74 -9.88 19.08 14.92
CA ALA A 74 -11.07 18.35 14.49
C ALA A 74 -10.76 16.85 14.38
N HIS A 75 -11.69 16.01 14.84
CA HIS A 75 -11.54 14.55 14.76
C HIS A 75 -11.54 14.04 13.31
N LEU A 76 -12.29 14.71 12.44
CA LEU A 76 -12.34 14.48 10.99
C LEU A 76 -12.37 15.85 10.28
N ARG A 77 -11.54 16.02 9.26
CA ARG A 77 -11.47 17.24 8.44
C ARG A 77 -11.45 16.86 6.97
N TYR A 78 -12.44 17.37 6.23
CA TYR A 78 -12.48 17.30 4.78
C TYR A 78 -12.13 18.67 4.20
N THR A 79 -11.30 18.69 3.16
CA THR A 79 -10.95 19.91 2.42
C THR A 79 -11.02 19.63 0.93
N ASP A 80 -11.86 20.40 0.25
CA ASP A 80 -11.95 20.44 -1.21
C ASP A 80 -10.93 21.45 -1.74
N LYS A 81 -9.88 20.96 -2.41
CA LYS A 81 -8.89 21.80 -3.08
C LYS A 81 -9.11 21.72 -4.58
N ILE A 82 -8.71 22.78 -5.28
CA ILE A 82 -8.84 22.91 -6.74
C ILE A 82 -8.35 21.66 -7.50
N ALA A 83 -7.24 21.05 -7.05
CA ALA A 83 -6.65 19.90 -7.72
C ALA A 83 -6.99 18.53 -7.11
N PHE A 84 -7.45 18.48 -5.84
CA PHE A 84 -7.66 17.22 -5.13
C PHE A 84 -8.48 17.40 -3.85
N HIS A 85 -9.03 16.30 -3.33
CA HIS A 85 -9.67 16.28 -2.02
C HIS A 85 -8.70 15.74 -0.96
N ARG A 86 -8.69 16.37 0.23
CA ARG A 86 -7.93 15.90 1.39
C ARG A 86 -8.88 15.50 2.51
N LEU A 87 -8.65 14.33 3.09
CA LEU A 87 -9.35 13.83 4.27
C LEU A 87 -8.31 13.55 5.36
N ASP A 88 -8.38 14.29 6.47
CA ASP A 88 -7.57 14.05 7.67
C ASP A 88 -8.48 13.54 8.79
N TRP A 89 -8.03 12.57 9.58
CA TRP A 89 -8.70 12.16 10.82
C TRP A 89 -7.70 11.79 11.90
N GLN A 90 -8.12 11.87 13.15
CA GLN A 90 -7.30 11.51 14.30
C GLN A 90 -7.51 10.06 14.70
N GLY A 91 -6.45 9.37 15.11
CA GLY A 91 -6.46 7.99 15.58
C GLY A 91 -5.84 7.01 14.59
N ASN A 92 -5.96 5.72 14.90
CA ASN A 92 -5.37 4.67 14.08
C ASN A 92 -6.23 4.42 12.83
N ALA A 93 -5.60 4.45 11.66
CA ALA A 93 -6.21 4.03 10.41
C ALA A 93 -6.04 2.51 10.26
N ASP A 94 -7.01 1.73 10.71
CA ASP A 94 -7.01 0.28 10.44
C ASP A 94 -7.56 -0.03 9.03
N ARG A 95 -7.45 -1.30 8.63
CA ARG A 95 -7.94 -1.78 7.33
C ARG A 95 -9.45 -1.56 7.10
N PHE A 96 -10.28 -1.55 8.15
CA PHE A 96 -11.73 -1.32 7.99
C PHE A 96 -12.03 0.13 7.64
N HIS A 97 -11.23 1.07 8.14
CA HIS A 97 -11.32 2.49 7.78
C HIS A 97 -10.75 2.75 6.38
N LEU A 98 -9.62 2.11 6.02
CA LEU A 98 -8.93 2.37 4.77
C LEU A 98 -9.60 1.68 3.57
N ARG A 99 -10.08 0.44 3.69
CA ARG A 99 -10.65 -0.33 2.56
C ARG A 99 -11.72 0.41 1.75
N PRO A 100 -12.69 1.11 2.38
CA PRO A 100 -13.66 1.92 1.62
C PRO A 100 -13.01 2.98 0.74
N LEU A 101 -11.92 3.61 1.20
CA LEU A 101 -11.21 4.67 0.47
C LEU A 101 -10.48 4.12 -0.77
N PHE A 102 -9.96 2.90 -0.68
CA PHE A 102 -9.24 2.24 -1.79
C PHE A 102 -10.17 1.44 -2.72
N ARG A 103 -11.50 1.47 -2.52
CA ARG A 103 -12.42 0.63 -3.29
C ARG A 103 -12.43 0.93 -4.79
N GLN A 104 -12.07 2.15 -5.19
CA GLN A 104 -12.12 2.60 -6.58
C GLN A 104 -10.78 2.49 -7.31
N VAL A 105 -9.72 1.99 -6.66
CA VAL A 105 -8.43 1.79 -7.31
C VAL A 105 -8.29 0.37 -7.83
N ASP A 106 -7.60 0.22 -8.95
CA ASP A 106 -7.32 -1.07 -9.57
C ASP A 106 -6.14 -1.77 -8.88
N ALA A 107 -5.15 -1.00 -8.43
CA ALA A 107 -4.03 -1.50 -7.62
C ALA A 107 -3.44 -0.44 -6.68
N ALA A 108 -2.80 -0.90 -5.60
CA ALA A 108 -2.02 -0.08 -4.67
C ALA A 108 -0.53 -0.42 -4.74
N LEU A 109 0.31 0.59 -4.96
CA LEU A 109 1.75 0.52 -4.76
C LEU A 109 2.05 0.93 -3.32
N VAL A 110 2.68 0.03 -2.56
CA VAL A 110 2.90 0.20 -1.12
C VAL A 110 4.39 0.33 -0.87
N ASN A 111 4.79 1.31 -0.07
CA ASN A 111 6.15 1.34 0.47
C ASN A 111 6.32 0.19 1.47
N GLY A 112 6.95 -0.88 1.00
CA GLY A 112 7.18 -2.13 1.74
C GLY A 112 8.10 -1.99 2.95
N ASN A 113 8.84 -0.88 3.05
CA ASN A 113 9.62 -0.57 4.25
C ASN A 113 8.71 -0.26 5.44
N HIS A 114 7.56 0.38 5.20
CA HIS A 114 6.61 0.83 6.23
C HIS A 114 5.46 -0.15 6.43
N PHE A 115 4.88 -0.66 5.34
CA PHE A 115 3.68 -1.52 5.42
C PHE A 115 3.86 -2.81 4.63
N PRO A 116 3.28 -3.94 5.07
CA PRO A 116 3.20 -5.15 4.26
C PRO A 116 2.17 -4.98 3.13
N ALA A 117 2.31 -5.79 2.09
CA ALA A 117 1.31 -5.98 1.04
C ALA A 117 1.35 -7.43 0.57
N GLN A 118 0.27 -7.91 -0.05
CA GLN A 118 0.17 -9.29 -0.54
C GLN A 118 1.33 -9.69 -1.44
N ARG A 119 1.58 -8.95 -2.54
CA ARG A 119 2.65 -9.25 -3.51
C ARG A 119 3.83 -8.33 -3.31
N GLN A 120 5.03 -8.79 -3.63
CA GLN A 120 6.26 -8.07 -3.34
C GLN A 120 7.14 -7.93 -4.57
N ILE A 121 7.64 -6.71 -4.78
CA ILE A 121 8.72 -6.37 -5.71
C ILE A 121 9.93 -6.01 -4.86
N VAL A 122 10.98 -6.82 -4.93
CA VAL A 122 12.20 -6.62 -4.15
C VAL A 122 13.27 -6.02 -5.05
N VAL A 123 13.75 -4.84 -4.68
CA VAL A 123 14.93 -4.23 -5.28
C VAL A 123 16.16 -4.75 -4.55
N ILE A 124 17.11 -5.32 -5.29
CA ILE A 124 18.41 -5.70 -4.79
C ILE A 124 19.32 -4.47 -4.91
N ASP A 125 19.48 -3.80 -3.76
CA ASP A 125 20.27 -2.58 -3.60
C ASP A 125 21.35 -2.81 -2.54
N PRO A 126 22.64 -2.72 -2.90
CA PRO A 126 23.74 -2.89 -1.96
C PRO A 126 23.65 -2.00 -0.72
N ARG A 127 23.03 -0.82 -0.83
CA ARG A 127 22.82 0.11 0.30
C ARG A 127 21.87 -0.46 1.37
N LYS A 128 21.11 -1.51 1.05
CA LYS A 128 20.11 -2.14 1.93
C LYS A 128 20.29 -3.64 2.08
N ASP A 129 21.37 -4.24 1.56
CA ASP A 129 21.63 -5.67 1.64
C ASP A 129 21.55 -6.21 3.07
N GLU A 130 22.29 -5.64 4.02
CA GLU A 130 22.21 -6.10 5.42
C GLU A 130 20.80 -5.96 6.00
N SER A 131 20.07 -4.92 5.62
CA SER A 131 18.70 -4.69 6.12
C SER A 131 17.72 -5.73 5.57
N LEU A 132 17.85 -6.07 4.29
CA LEU A 132 17.10 -7.14 3.64
C LEU A 132 17.43 -8.51 4.26
N GLN A 133 18.72 -8.79 4.46
CA GLN A 133 19.19 -10.03 5.07
C GLN A 133 18.63 -10.23 6.48
N ARG A 134 18.61 -9.18 7.31
CA ARG A 134 18.02 -9.22 8.66
C ARG A 134 16.50 -9.37 8.63
N LYS A 135 15.84 -9.03 7.52
CA LYS A 135 14.39 -9.02 7.35
C LYS A 135 13.90 -10.11 6.39
N ARG A 136 14.65 -11.21 6.22
CA ARG A 136 14.27 -12.34 5.35
C ARG A 136 12.86 -12.85 5.63
N GLU A 137 12.43 -12.90 6.89
CA GLU A 137 11.08 -13.34 7.28
C GLU A 137 9.96 -12.40 6.79
N ARG A 138 10.28 -11.15 6.42
CA ARG A 138 9.32 -10.21 5.80
C ARG A 138 9.16 -10.43 4.29
N LEU A 139 9.99 -11.29 3.68
CA LEU A 139 9.86 -11.69 2.28
C LEU A 139 8.86 -12.84 2.21
N THR A 140 7.62 -12.55 1.82
CA THR A 140 6.51 -13.50 1.88
C THR A 140 6.08 -14.00 0.51
N ASP A 141 5.92 -13.10 -0.46
CA ASP A 141 5.40 -13.43 -1.81
C ASP A 141 6.10 -12.54 -2.85
N VAL A 142 7.35 -12.91 -3.16
CA VAL A 142 8.21 -12.16 -4.07
C VAL A 142 7.92 -12.58 -5.51
N GLU A 143 7.31 -11.67 -6.25
CA GLU A 143 6.84 -11.88 -7.62
C GLU A 143 7.80 -11.25 -8.65
N LEU A 144 8.64 -10.30 -8.22
CA LEU A 144 9.63 -9.64 -9.07
C LEU A 144 10.88 -9.23 -8.29
N LEU A 145 12.04 -9.48 -8.89
CA LEU A 145 13.34 -8.96 -8.44
C LEU A 145 13.83 -7.89 -9.41
N LEU A 146 14.21 -6.72 -8.88
CA LEU A 146 14.82 -5.64 -9.64
C LEU A 146 16.26 -5.47 -9.20
N LEU A 147 17.20 -5.47 -10.15
CA LEU A 147 18.61 -5.23 -9.86
C LEU A 147 18.93 -3.76 -10.09
N THR A 148 19.52 -3.12 -9.10
CA THR A 148 20.21 -1.85 -9.32
C THR A 148 21.44 -2.08 -10.21
N PRO A 149 21.95 -1.06 -10.93
CA PRO A 149 23.17 -1.21 -11.73
C PRO A 149 24.34 -1.80 -10.93
N ASP A 150 24.47 -1.44 -9.67
CA ASP A 150 25.52 -1.91 -8.76
C ASP A 150 25.27 -3.32 -8.21
N GLY A 151 24.02 -3.79 -8.25
CA GLY A 151 23.59 -5.13 -7.82
C GLY A 151 23.75 -6.24 -8.87
N ARG A 152 24.36 -5.95 -10.04
CA ARG A 152 24.64 -6.95 -11.09
C ARG A 152 25.93 -7.77 -10.87
N ARG A 153 26.50 -7.74 -9.66
CA ARG A 153 27.75 -8.45 -9.35
C ARG A 153 27.53 -9.92 -9.04
#